data_AF-R5P7X2-F1
#
_entry.id   AF-R5P7X2-F1
#
_cell.length_a   1.000
_cell.length_b   1.000
_cell.length_c   1.000
_cell.angle_alpha   90.00
_cell.angle_beta   90.00
_cell.angle_gamma   90.00
#
_symmetry.space_group_name_H-M   'P 1'
#
loop_
_entity.id
_entity.type
_entity.pdbx_description
1 polymer ?
#
loop_
_entity_poly.entity_id
_entity_poly.type
_entity_poly.pdbx_seq_one_letter_code
_entity_poly.pdbx_strand_id
1 'polypeptide(L)' 'MAQAKTLEQSLDELCDIIAKMDREDISLEESFKLYNQGIKLCKTCNDKIDKVEKQLEIIGGNNE' A
#
# COMPACT_ATOMS: atom_id res chain seq x y z
N MET A 1 10.44 -7.21 -17.86
CA MET A 1 10.88 -6.97 -16.46
C MET A 1 9.71 -6.31 -15.74
N ALA A 2 9.12 -6.95 -14.73
CA ALA A 2 8.01 -6.35 -14.00
C ALA A 2 8.57 -5.21 -13.12
N GLN A 3 8.24 -3.96 -13.44
CA GLN A 3 8.56 -2.85 -12.53
C GLN A 3 7.78 -3.04 -11.23
N ALA A 4 8.46 -2.90 -10.10
CA ALA A 4 7.79 -2.81 -8.81
C ALA A 4 6.90 -1.55 -8.82
N LYS A 5 5.62 -1.68 -8.43
CA LYS A 5 4.70 -0.54 -8.32
C LYS A 5 5.31 0.56 -7.46
N THR A 6 5.12 1.83 -7.81
CA THR A 6 5.53 2.96 -6.96
C THR A 6 4.66 3.06 -5.71
N LEU A 7 4.99 3.97 -4.78
CA LEU A 7 4.12 4.23 -3.62
C LEU A 7 2.82 4.90 -4.06
N GLU A 8 2.87 5.88 -4.98
CA GLU A 8 1.65 6.54 -5.47
C GLU A 8 0.71 5.54 -6.15
N GLN A 9 1.25 4.64 -6.98
CA GLN A 9 0.45 3.60 -7.63
C GLN A 9 -0.20 2.63 -6.64
N SER A 10 0.45 2.36 -5.51
CA SER A 10 -0.14 1.56 -4.44
C SER A 10 -1.22 2.33 -3.71
N LEU A 11 -1.06 3.64 -3.49
CA LEU A 11 -2.10 4.47 -2.87
C LEU A 11 -3.32 4.62 -3.78
N ASP A 12 -3.14 4.80 -5.09
CA ASP A 12 -4.24 4.84 -6.07
C ASP A 12 -5.05 3.53 -6.06
N GLU A 13 -4.37 2.38 -6.03
CA GLU A 13 -5.04 1.08 -5.96
C GLU A 13 -5.80 0.88 -4.63
N LEU A 14 -5.30 1.46 -3.53
CA LEU A 14 -6.05 1.47 -2.26
C LEU A 14 -7.33 2.30 -2.37
N CYS A 15 -7.27 3.47 -3.00
CA CYS A 15 -8.44 4.31 -3.27
C CYS A 15 -9.46 3.57 -4.14
N ASP A 16 -9.00 2.85 -5.18
CA ASP A 16 -9.87 2.03 -6.02
C ASP A 16 -10.54 0.89 -5.24
N ILE A 17 -9.82 0.25 -4.32
CA ILE A 17 -10.38 -0.79 -3.45
C ILE A 17 -11.49 -0.19 -2.56
N ILE A 18 -11.25 0.96 -1.95
CA ILE A 18 -12.23 1.66 -1.12
C ILE A 18 -13.47 2.03 -1.95
N ALA A 19 -13.28 2.61 -3.14
CA ALA A 19 -14.38 2.96 -4.04
C ALA A 19 -15.21 1.74 -4.45
N LYS A 20 -14.59 0.58 -4.67
CA LYS A 20 -15.30 -0.68 -4.97
C LYS A 20 -16.07 -1.21 -3.76
N MET A 21 -15.53 -1.04 -2.55
CA MET A 21 -16.18 -1.43 -1.30
C MET A 21 -17.40 -0.58 -0.97
N ASP A 22 -17.45 0.67 -1.46
CA ASP A 22 -18.54 1.63 -1.21
C ASP A 22 -19.75 1.44 -2.13
N ARG A 23 -19.69 0.49 -3.08
CA ARG A 23 -20.80 0.22 -4.00
C ARG A 23 -21.94 -0.51 -3.28
N GLU A 24 -23.17 -0.07 -3.52
CA GLU A 24 -24.38 -0.65 -2.91
C GLU A 24 -24.63 -2.12 -3.30
N ASP A 25 -24.10 -2.58 -4.44
CA ASP A 25 -24.28 -3.94 -4.98
C ASP A 25 -23.17 -4.92 -4.57
N ILE A 26 -22.26 -4.51 -3.67
CA ILE A 26 -21.16 -5.37 -3.26
C ILE A 26 -21.64 -6.54 -2.38
N SER A 27 -21.20 -7.76 -2.74
CA SER A 27 -21.45 -8.93 -1.91
C SER A 27 -20.50 -9.00 -0.72
N LEU A 28 -20.94 -9.62 0.38
CA LEU A 28 -20.10 -9.81 1.57
C LEU A 28 -18.76 -10.52 1.25
N GLU A 29 -18.79 -11.53 0.38
CA GLU A 29 -17.58 -12.25 -0.04
C GLU A 29 -16.60 -11.33 -0.80
N GLU A 30 -17.13 -10.49 -1.69
CA GLU A 30 -16.33 -9.53 -2.44
C GLU A 30 -15.75 -8.46 -1.49
N SER A 31 -16.53 -7.96 -0.53
CA SER A 31 -16.06 -7.03 0.50
C SER A 31 -14.93 -7.64 1.32
N PHE A 32 -15.01 -8.92 1.69
CA PHE A 32 -13.93 -9.62 2.40
C PHE A 32 -12.66 -9.75 1.55
N LYS A 33 -12.79 -10.03 0.24
CA LYS A 33 -11.64 -10.08 -0.68
C LYS A 33 -10.97 -8.72 -0.80
N LEU A 34 -11.75 -7.67 -1.06
CA LEU A 34 -11.27 -6.29 -1.19
C LEU A 34 -10.61 -5.80 0.10
N TYR A 35 -11.21 -6.08 1.27
CA TYR A 35 -10.62 -5.74 2.56
C TYR A 35 -9.26 -6.41 2.77
N ASN A 36 -9.14 -7.72 2.50
CA ASN A 36 -7.87 -8.43 2.59
C ASN A 36 -6.83 -7.90 1.61
N GLN A 37 -7.24 -7.50 0.41
CA GLN A 37 -6.36 -6.85 -0.56
C GLN A 37 -5.88 -5.49 -0.03
N GLY A 38 -6.79 -4.65 0.47
CA GLY A 38 -6.46 -3.34 1.05
C GLY A 38 -5.48 -3.44 2.21
N ILE A 39 -5.70 -4.36 3.15
CA ILE A 39 -4.78 -4.61 4.29
C ILE A 39 -3.37 -4.97 3.80
N LYS A 40 -3.26 -5.88 2.82
CA LYS A 40 -1.95 -6.27 2.24
C LYS A 40 -1.28 -5.09 1.55
N LEU A 41 -2.05 -4.27 0.87
CA LEU A 41 -1.55 -3.09 0.17
C LEU A 41 -1.02 -2.06 1.17
N CYS A 42 -1.79 -1.73 2.21
CA CYS A 42 -1.37 -0.85 3.30
C CYS A 42 -0.07 -1.32 3.95
N LYS A 43 0.04 -2.63 4.22
CA LYS A 43 1.28 -3.20 4.77
C LYS A 43 2.46 -3.00 3.82
N THR A 44 2.27 -3.25 2.54
CA THR A 44 3.30 -3.04 1.51
C THR A 44 3.74 -1.58 1.42
N CYS A 45 2.80 -0.63 1.53
CA CYS A 45 3.11 0.80 1.57
C CYS A 45 3.96 1.17 2.78
N ASN A 46 3.56 0.71 3.98
CA ASN A 46 4.32 0.93 5.21
C ASN A 46 5.73 0.35 5.12
N ASP A 47 5.89 -0.89 4.62
CA ASP A 47 7.20 -1.52 4.48
C ASP A 47 8.13 -0.75 3.51
N LYS A 48 7.57 -0.14 2.46
CA LYS A 48 8.34 0.73 1.55
C LYS A 48 8.79 2.02 2.25
N ILE A 49 7.90 2.65 3.02
CA ILE A 49 8.20 3.88 3.75
C ILE A 49 9.29 3.61 4.80
N ASP A 50 9.12 2.58 5.62
CA ASP A 50 10.09 2.15 6.64
C ASP A 50 11.46 1.84 6.02
N LYS A 51 11.49 1.23 4.83
CA LYS A 51 12.74 1.00 4.10
C LYS A 51 13.43 2.31 3.71
N VAL A 52 12.68 3.30 3.23
CA VAL A 52 13.22 4.62 2.87
C VAL A 52 13.71 5.35 4.12
N GLU A 53 12.94 5.33 5.20
CA GLU A 53 13.32 5.92 6.50
C GLU A 53 14.65 5.32 7.00
N LYS A 54 14.78 3.99 7.02
CA LYS A 54 16.04 3.32 7.41
C LYS A 54 17.21 3.68 6.51
N GLN A 55 16.99 3.84 5.20
CA GLN A 55 18.05 4.28 4.30
C GLN A 55 18.47 5.73 4.59
N LEU A 56 17.53 6.60 4.94
CA LEU A 56 17.81 7.97 5.36
C LEU A 56 18.57 8.00 6.69
N GLU A 57 18.23 7.16 7.66
CA GLU A 57 18.96 7.03 8.93
C GLU A 57 20.41 6.61 8.72
N ILE A 58 20.68 5.64 7.82
CA ILE A 58 22.05 5.20 7.51
C ILE A 58 22.87 6.33 6.84
N ILE A 59 22.23 7.13 5.97
CA ILE A 59 22.90 8.24 5.28
C ILE A 59 23.12 9.41 6.26
N GLY A 60 22.13 9.72 7.11
CA GLY A 60 22.16 10.79 8.09
C GLY A 60 23.11 10.50 9.26
N GLY A 61 23.15 9.25 9.72
CA GLY A 61 23.99 8.79 10.84
C GLY A 61 25.48 8.61 10.51
N ASN A 62 25.88 8.78 9.25
CA ASN A 62 27.30 8.81 8.84
C ASN A 62 27.89 10.24 8.80
N ASN A 63 27.20 11.24 9.35
CA ASN A 63 27.69 12.61 9.48
C ASN A 63 28.01 13.02 10.94
N GLU A 64 28.35 12.04 11.79
CA GLU A 64 29.05 12.25 13.07
C GLU A 64 30.38 11.48 13.08
#